data_AF-A0A2P2FW80-F1
#
_entry.id   AF-A0A2P2FW80-F1
#
_cell.length_a   1.000
_cell.length_b   1.000
_cell.length_c   1.000
_cell.angle_alpha   90.00
_cell.angle_beta   90.00
_cell.angle_gamma   90.00
#
_symmetry.space_group_name_H-M   'P 1'
#
loop_
_entity.id
_entity.type
_entity.pdbx_description
1 polymer ?
#
loop_
_entity_poly.entity_id
_entity_poly.type
_entity_poly.pdbx_seq_one_letter_code
_entity_poly.pdbx_strand_id
1 'polypeptide(L)'
;MTNPTDPKNLRQWQTELAALAAKLTDPITLKVIRDDMTTTTHTKPGLLEQLRQAHAHGGETGKASGSSPGAPIRIAAADLQRNLDREAATLHFNVLVQDADAVSRIRAAAGIAGRWAEVHKVAATVLELRYMVERIEELLDPPRRLHIAAACPACGQAMVWRLDPSTGELVQAPALTLDARTGCRCLGCGQVWGPENLEFLQGVLTTDQARRPRLRSSAEGNGHRSEVPIGAAGNDDQAAARCAADDHDTLGGNR
;
A
#
# COMPACT_ATOMS: atom_id res chain seq x y z
N MET A 1 -10.20 -5.42 -32.17
CA MET A 1 -9.49 -4.14 -31.90
C MET A 1 -10.40 -3.02 -32.36
N THR A 2 -11.02 -2.30 -31.42
CA THR A 2 -11.93 -1.18 -31.71
C THR A 2 -11.13 0.00 -32.24
N ASN A 3 -11.67 0.68 -33.26
CA ASN A 3 -11.01 1.80 -33.91
C ASN A 3 -10.84 2.94 -32.88
N PRO A 4 -9.61 3.42 -32.59
CA PRO A 4 -9.34 4.42 -31.53
C PRO A 4 -10.03 5.77 -31.77
N THR A 5 -10.61 5.99 -32.95
CA THR A 5 -11.31 7.23 -33.33
C THR A 5 -12.84 7.14 -33.17
N ASP A 6 -13.39 6.09 -32.56
CA ASP A 6 -14.83 6.00 -32.34
C ASP A 6 -15.32 7.14 -31.40
N PRO A 7 -16.24 8.01 -31.83
CA PRO A 7 -16.78 9.09 -31.00
C PRO A 7 -17.46 8.60 -29.72
N LYS A 8 -17.94 7.35 -29.68
CA LYS A 8 -18.50 6.75 -28.46
C LYS A 8 -17.42 6.57 -27.39
N ASN A 9 -16.25 6.08 -27.78
CA ASN A 9 -15.11 5.92 -26.87
C ASN A 9 -14.68 7.27 -26.31
N LEU A 10 -14.64 8.32 -27.14
CA LEU A 10 -14.31 9.68 -26.68
C LEU A 10 -15.23 10.16 -25.55
N ARG A 11 -16.56 10.05 -25.74
CA ARG A 11 -17.54 10.46 -24.71
C ARG A 11 -17.42 9.64 -23.43
N GLN A 12 -17.13 8.35 -23.55
CA GLN A 12 -16.88 7.48 -22.41
C GLN A 12 -15.65 7.96 -21.63
N TRP A 13 -14.52 8.18 -22.31
CA TRP A 13 -13.30 8.70 -21.68
C TRP A 13 -13.49 10.08 -21.04
N GLN A 14 -14.25 10.97 -21.67
CA GLN A 14 -14.57 12.30 -21.10
C GLN A 14 -15.41 12.18 -19.82
N THR A 15 -16.40 11.28 -19.81
CA THR A 15 -17.24 11.03 -18.63
C THR A 15 -16.43 10.40 -17.51
N GLU A 16 -15.55 9.46 -17.84
CA GLU A 16 -14.65 8.85 -16.86
C GLU A 16 -13.67 9.87 -16.28
N LEU A 17 -13.08 10.73 -17.12
CA LEU A 17 -12.21 11.82 -16.67
C LEU A 17 -12.94 12.73 -15.67
N ALA A 18 -14.17 13.15 -15.99
CA ALA A 18 -14.97 13.98 -15.09
C ALA A 18 -15.26 13.26 -13.76
N ALA A 19 -15.58 11.97 -13.80
CA ALA A 19 -15.82 11.17 -12.60
C ALA A 19 -14.57 11.02 -11.71
N LEU A 20 -13.41 10.77 -12.32
CA LEU A 20 -12.13 10.68 -11.60
C LEU A 20 -11.72 12.03 -10.99
N ALA A 21 -11.87 13.12 -11.76
CA ALA A 21 -11.62 14.46 -11.26
C ALA A 21 -12.51 14.79 -10.07
N ALA A 22 -13.83 14.54 -10.16
CA ALA A 22 -14.75 14.73 -9.05
C ALA A 22 -14.36 13.87 -7.82
N LYS A 23 -13.98 12.61 -8.02
CA LYS A 23 -13.51 11.72 -6.93
C LYS A 23 -12.25 12.28 -6.23
N LEU A 24 -11.34 12.90 -6.98
CA LEU A 24 -10.13 13.50 -6.44
C LEU A 24 -10.39 14.82 -5.70
N THR A 25 -11.26 15.68 -6.23
CA THR A 25 -11.39 17.07 -5.79
C THR A 25 -12.61 17.38 -4.95
N ASP A 26 -13.71 16.67 -5.17
CA ASP A 26 -15.02 17.05 -4.65
C ASP A 26 -15.43 16.14 -3.48
N PRO A 27 -16.17 16.66 -2.49
CA PRO A 27 -16.65 15.87 -1.38
C PRO A 27 -17.63 14.78 -1.87
N ILE A 28 -17.45 13.56 -1.37
CA ILE A 28 -18.28 12.40 -1.71
C ILE A 28 -19.25 12.13 -0.56
N THR A 29 -20.54 12.11 -0.89
CA THR A 29 -21.59 11.77 0.06
C THR A 29 -21.88 10.27 0.01
N LEU A 30 -21.58 9.56 1.10
CA LEU A 30 -21.80 8.12 1.25
C LEU A 30 -22.98 7.86 2.17
N LYS A 31 -23.84 6.93 1.80
CA LYS A 31 -24.87 6.39 2.69
C LYS A 31 -24.29 5.19 3.41
N VAL A 32 -24.21 5.26 4.74
CA VAL A 32 -23.77 4.17 5.59
C VAL A 32 -25.00 3.58 6.26
N ILE A 33 -25.24 2.28 6.03
CA ILE A 33 -26.26 1.53 6.73
C ILE A 33 -25.63 1.02 8.02
N ARG A 34 -26.22 1.36 9.15
CA ARG A 34 -25.77 0.93 10.48
C ARG A 34 -26.40 -0.42 10.84
N ASP A 35 -25.89 -1.05 11.91
CA ASP A 35 -26.36 -2.35 12.40
C ASP A 35 -27.84 -2.34 12.82
N ASP A 36 -28.40 -1.17 13.16
CA ASP A 36 -29.81 -0.97 13.49
C ASP A 36 -30.70 -0.74 12.25
N MET A 37 -30.17 -0.98 11.04
CA MET A 37 -30.80 -0.73 9.74
C MET A 37 -31.11 0.75 9.45
N THR A 38 -30.64 1.69 10.30
CA THR A 38 -30.76 3.12 9.99
C THR A 38 -29.70 3.52 8.95
N THR A 39 -30.09 4.39 8.02
CA THR A 39 -29.17 4.93 7.02
C THR A 39 -28.71 6.31 7.45
N THR A 40 -27.42 6.49 7.68
CA THR A 40 -26.84 7.81 7.92
C THR A 40 -26.02 8.28 6.74
N THR A 41 -26.18 9.55 6.40
CA THR A 41 -25.44 10.19 5.31
C THR A 41 -24.15 10.77 5.87
N HIS A 42 -23.01 10.34 5.34
CA HIS A 42 -21.68 10.82 5.72
C HIS A 42 -21.04 11.50 4.51
N THR A 43 -20.60 12.74 4.70
CA THR A 43 -19.84 13.47 3.68
C THR A 43 -18.35 13.29 3.95
N LYS A 44 -17.64 12.67 3.02
CA LYS A 44 -16.18 12.53 3.03
C LYS A 44 -15.57 13.61 2.14
N PRO A 45 -14.46 14.27 2.52
CA PRO A 45 -13.76 15.16 1.60
C PRO A 45 -13.24 14.41 0.36
N GLY A 46 -12.89 15.12 -0.72
CA GLY A 46 -12.24 14.51 -1.90
C GLY A 46 -10.91 13.85 -1.54
N LEU A 47 -10.42 12.92 -2.37
CA LEU A 47 -9.21 12.14 -2.04
C LEU A 47 -7.96 13.01 -1.81
N LEU A 48 -7.78 14.11 -2.55
CA LEU A 48 -6.64 15.00 -2.36
C LEU A 48 -6.70 15.75 -1.02
N GLU A 49 -7.91 16.11 -0.58
CA GLU A 49 -8.10 16.74 0.74
C GLU A 49 -7.91 15.72 1.86
N GLN A 50 -8.37 14.47 1.70
CA GLN A 50 -8.07 13.40 2.65
C GLN A 50 -6.56 13.15 2.76
N LEU A 51 -5.83 13.15 1.64
CA LEU A 51 -4.37 13.01 1.63
C LEU A 51 -3.70 14.16 2.37
N ARG A 52 -4.14 15.40 2.12
CA ARG A 52 -3.65 16.60 2.83
C ARG A 52 -3.92 16.51 4.33
N GLN A 53 -5.10 16.04 4.73
CA GLN A 53 -5.44 15.82 6.14
C GLN A 53 -4.57 14.74 6.77
N ALA A 54 -4.32 13.63 6.08
CA ALA A 54 -3.43 12.55 6.54
C ALA A 54 -1.98 13.04 6.73
N HIS A 55 -1.52 13.94 5.86
CA HIS A 55 -0.23 14.61 6.02
C HIS A 55 -0.20 15.57 7.23
N ALA A 56 -1.26 16.37 7.40
CA ALA A 56 -1.34 17.40 8.45
C ALA A 56 -1.57 16.84 9.87
N HIS A 57 -2.46 15.87 10.05
CA HIS A 57 -2.98 15.42 11.36
C HIS A 57 -2.13 14.33 12.02
N GLY A 58 -0.81 14.52 12.03
CA GLY A 58 0.10 13.64 12.75
C GLY A 58 0.19 13.86 14.26
N GLY A 59 -0.79 14.50 14.86
CA GLY A 59 -0.87 14.77 16.29
C GLY A 59 -2.28 15.16 16.67
N GLU A 60 -2.95 14.31 17.45
CA GLU A 60 -3.97 14.72 18.41
C GLU A 60 -5.23 15.43 17.87
N THR A 61 -5.98 14.82 16.95
CA THR A 61 -7.42 15.16 16.82
C THR A 61 -8.28 13.92 16.88
N GLY A 62 -8.24 13.28 18.04
CA GLY A 62 -9.14 12.22 18.43
C GLY A 62 -8.84 11.82 19.87
N LYS A 63 -9.70 12.23 20.81
CA LYS A 63 -9.75 11.69 22.18
C LYS A 63 -10.10 10.20 22.09
N ALA A 64 -9.13 9.37 21.79
CA ALA A 64 -9.19 7.93 21.91
C ALA A 64 -7.79 7.47 22.35
N SER A 65 -7.69 7.10 23.62
CA SER A 65 -6.53 6.49 24.25
C SER A 65 -6.05 5.29 23.41
N GLY A 66 -4.96 5.48 22.68
CA GLY A 66 -4.34 4.42 21.88
C GLY A 66 -3.19 5.01 21.09
N SER A 67 -2.00 5.01 21.71
CA SER A 67 -0.73 5.35 21.04
C SER A 67 -0.53 4.39 19.87
N SER A 68 -0.96 4.80 18.68
CA SER A 68 -0.67 4.10 17.44
C SER A 68 0.46 4.86 16.74
N PRO A 69 1.50 4.18 16.22
CA PRO A 69 2.62 4.82 15.57
C PRO A 69 2.18 5.45 14.24
N GLY A 70 1.67 6.68 14.28
CA GLY A 70 1.20 7.45 13.12
C GLY A 70 2.30 8.06 12.26
N ALA A 71 3.58 7.81 12.57
CA ALA A 71 4.72 8.35 11.85
C ALA A 71 4.91 7.79 10.41
N PRO A 72 4.69 6.49 10.11
CA PRO A 72 4.98 5.95 8.77
C PRO A 72 4.06 6.49 7.67
N ILE A 73 2.77 6.68 7.98
CA ILE A 73 1.77 7.12 6.99
C ILE A 73 2.03 8.57 6.57
N ARG A 74 2.53 9.43 7.47
CA ARG A 74 2.74 10.85 7.18
C ARG A 74 3.82 11.09 6.13
N ILE A 75 4.95 10.38 6.25
CA ILE A 75 6.06 10.51 5.31
C ILE A 75 5.60 10.01 3.93
N ALA A 76 4.96 8.84 3.90
CA ALA A 76 4.38 8.30 2.67
C ALA A 76 3.34 9.23 2.04
N ALA A 77 2.48 9.88 2.85
CA ALA A 77 1.50 10.86 2.38
C ALA A 77 2.17 12.13 1.83
N ALA A 78 3.20 12.65 2.50
CA ALA A 78 3.95 13.82 2.04
C ALA A 78 4.66 13.55 0.69
N ASP A 79 5.30 12.39 0.56
CA ASP A 79 5.98 11.99 -0.66
C ASP A 79 4.99 11.73 -1.80
N LEU A 80 3.88 11.06 -1.51
CA LEU A 80 2.80 10.89 -2.49
C LEU A 80 2.23 12.23 -2.92
N GLN A 81 1.96 13.15 -1.99
CA GLN A 81 1.45 14.48 -2.31
C GLN A 81 2.41 15.25 -3.22
N ARG A 82 3.71 15.28 -2.91
CA ARG A 82 4.73 15.93 -3.76
C ARG A 82 4.81 15.31 -5.17
N ASN A 83 4.71 13.98 -5.26
CA ASN A 83 4.72 13.30 -6.55
C ASN A 83 3.47 13.63 -7.37
N LEU A 84 2.29 13.64 -6.74
CA LEU A 84 1.04 14.03 -7.39
C LEU A 84 1.04 15.49 -7.85
N ASP A 85 1.59 16.41 -7.04
CA ASP A 85 1.74 17.82 -7.42
C ASP A 85 2.65 17.96 -8.65
N ARG A 86 3.74 17.17 -8.72
CA ARG A 86 4.63 17.13 -9.88
C ARG A 86 3.94 16.54 -11.11
N GLU A 87 3.24 15.42 -10.97
CA GLU A 87 2.50 14.79 -12.07
C GLU A 87 1.39 15.71 -12.59
N ALA A 88 0.61 16.34 -11.70
CA ALA A 88 -0.38 17.35 -12.06
C ALA A 88 0.25 18.55 -12.79
N ALA A 89 1.49 18.91 -12.44
CA ALA A 89 2.26 19.93 -13.13
C ALA A 89 2.82 19.52 -14.50
N THR A 90 2.82 18.23 -14.84
CA THR A 90 3.17 17.76 -16.18
C THR A 90 1.99 17.59 -17.12
N LEU A 91 0.77 17.66 -16.58
CA LEU A 91 -0.43 17.52 -17.40
C LEU A 91 -0.46 18.61 -18.49
N HIS A 92 -0.69 18.19 -19.73
CA HIS A 92 -0.51 18.98 -20.96
C HIS A 92 -1.35 20.29 -21.05
N PHE A 93 -2.24 20.54 -20.10
CA PHE A 93 -3.17 21.67 -20.09
C PHE A 93 -2.70 22.87 -19.25
N ASN A 94 -1.49 22.83 -18.69
CA ASN A 94 -0.93 23.88 -17.82
C ASN A 94 -0.70 25.25 -18.50
N VAL A 95 -0.85 25.35 -19.82
CA VAL A 95 -0.79 26.64 -20.54
C VAL A 95 -1.94 27.57 -20.11
N LEU A 96 -3.10 27.04 -19.71
CA LEU A 96 -4.29 27.85 -19.40
C LEU A 96 -4.40 28.27 -17.93
N VAL A 97 -3.67 27.61 -17.03
CA VAL A 97 -3.75 27.88 -15.59
C VAL A 97 -2.34 27.89 -15.01
N GLN A 98 -1.63 29.00 -15.24
CA GLN A 98 -0.34 29.25 -14.60
C GLN A 98 -0.55 29.44 -13.09
N ASP A 99 0.37 28.92 -12.28
CA ASP A 99 0.41 29.08 -10.81
C ASP A 99 -0.78 28.54 -10.00
N ALA A 100 -1.57 27.61 -10.54
CA ALA A 100 -2.63 26.93 -9.79
C ALA A 100 -2.12 25.74 -8.95
N ASP A 101 -2.85 25.41 -7.89
CA ASP A 101 -2.71 24.17 -7.13
C ASP A 101 -3.22 22.95 -7.92
N ALA A 102 -2.84 21.74 -7.49
CA ALA A 102 -3.23 20.49 -8.18
C ALA A 102 -4.75 20.33 -8.29
N VAL A 103 -5.51 20.76 -7.28
CA VAL A 103 -6.98 20.69 -7.28
C VAL A 103 -7.57 21.56 -8.39
N SER A 104 -7.14 22.81 -8.51
CA SER A 104 -7.64 23.71 -9.55
C SER A 104 -7.24 23.24 -10.95
N ARG A 105 -6.04 22.67 -11.11
CA ARG A 105 -5.58 22.06 -12.36
C ARG A 105 -6.47 20.89 -12.79
N ILE A 106 -6.76 19.96 -11.88
CA ILE A 106 -7.61 18.79 -12.15
C ILE A 106 -9.04 19.22 -12.48
N ARG A 107 -9.60 20.20 -11.76
CA ARG A 107 -10.93 20.75 -12.07
C ARG A 107 -10.96 21.44 -13.43
N ALA A 108 -9.93 22.22 -13.76
CA ALA A 108 -9.82 22.85 -15.06
C ALA A 108 -9.78 21.80 -16.18
N ALA A 109 -8.99 20.74 -16.00
CA ALA A 109 -8.92 19.62 -16.95
C ALA A 109 -10.30 19.01 -17.21
N ALA A 110 -11.06 18.71 -16.16
CA ALA A 110 -12.42 18.17 -16.28
C ALA A 110 -13.38 19.16 -16.97
N GLY A 111 -13.30 20.45 -16.64
CA GLY A 111 -14.13 21.49 -17.24
C GLY A 111 -13.87 21.71 -18.74
N ILE A 112 -12.66 21.40 -19.23
CA ILE A 112 -12.31 21.52 -20.65
C ILE A 112 -12.37 20.19 -21.41
N ALA A 113 -12.47 19.05 -20.72
CA ALA A 113 -12.40 17.72 -21.32
C ALA A 113 -13.45 17.49 -22.42
N GLY A 114 -14.65 18.05 -22.27
CA GLY A 114 -15.71 17.99 -23.27
C GLY A 114 -15.38 18.68 -24.60
N ARG A 115 -14.37 19.57 -24.62
CA ARG A 115 -13.87 20.24 -25.84
C ARG A 115 -12.73 19.49 -26.52
N TRP A 116 -12.27 18.38 -25.94
CA TRP A 116 -11.16 17.61 -26.49
C TRP A 116 -11.61 16.77 -27.69
N ALA A 117 -10.97 16.99 -28.84
CA ALA A 117 -11.20 16.19 -30.04
C ALA A 117 -10.27 14.95 -30.11
N GLU A 118 -9.11 15.02 -29.44
CA GLU A 118 -8.08 13.98 -29.51
C GLU A 118 -8.28 12.90 -28.44
N VAL A 119 -8.73 11.71 -28.86
CA VAL A 119 -9.00 10.57 -27.98
C VAL A 119 -7.77 10.17 -27.15
N HIS A 120 -6.58 10.15 -27.75
CA HIS A 120 -5.35 9.72 -27.08
C HIS A 120 -4.96 10.63 -25.90
N LYS A 121 -5.18 11.95 -26.03
CA LYS A 121 -4.93 12.89 -24.93
C LYS A 121 -5.90 12.66 -23.78
N VAL A 122 -7.19 12.45 -24.09
CA VAL A 122 -8.21 12.16 -23.07
C VAL A 122 -7.88 10.85 -22.34
N ALA A 123 -7.56 9.80 -23.09
CA ALA A 123 -7.23 8.50 -22.53
C ALA A 123 -5.96 8.55 -21.66
N ALA A 124 -4.91 9.24 -22.10
CA ALA A 124 -3.69 9.42 -21.31
C ALA A 124 -3.98 10.10 -19.96
N THR A 125 -4.74 11.22 -19.97
CA THR A 125 -5.12 11.90 -18.72
C THR A 125 -6.01 11.04 -17.83
N VAL A 126 -6.92 10.23 -18.40
CA VAL A 126 -7.72 9.28 -17.60
C VAL A 126 -6.82 8.26 -16.91
N LEU A 127 -5.83 7.70 -17.61
CA LEU A 127 -4.90 6.73 -17.03
C LEU A 127 -4.06 7.36 -15.91
N GLU A 128 -3.58 8.59 -16.10
CA GLU A 128 -2.88 9.35 -15.07
C GLU A 128 -3.77 9.57 -13.84
N LEU A 129 -4.98 10.12 -13.99
CA LEU A 129 -5.88 10.35 -12.87
C LEU A 129 -6.30 9.04 -12.17
N ARG A 130 -6.46 7.94 -12.92
CA ARG A 130 -6.76 6.63 -12.35
C ARG A 130 -5.61 6.14 -11.48
N TYR A 131 -4.38 6.24 -11.97
CA TYR A 131 -3.19 5.92 -11.20
C TYR A 131 -3.11 6.76 -9.92
N MET A 132 -3.37 8.08 -10.00
CA MET A 132 -3.41 8.95 -8.81
C MET A 132 -4.46 8.48 -7.79
N VAL A 133 -5.68 8.19 -8.24
CA VAL A 133 -6.77 7.67 -7.39
C VAL A 133 -6.34 6.37 -6.71
N GLU A 134 -5.82 5.40 -7.47
CA GLU A 134 -5.40 4.10 -6.95
C GLU A 134 -4.30 4.24 -5.89
N ARG A 135 -3.31 5.10 -6.10
CA ARG A 135 -2.22 5.33 -5.15
C ARG A 135 -2.70 6.00 -3.86
N ILE A 136 -3.61 6.96 -3.95
CA ILE A 136 -4.19 7.60 -2.76
C ILE A 136 -5.07 6.59 -2.00
N GLU A 137 -5.89 5.81 -2.69
CA GLU A 137 -6.73 4.79 -2.05
C GLU A 137 -5.89 3.69 -1.41
N GLU A 138 -4.83 3.21 -2.07
CA GLU A 138 -3.91 2.23 -1.50
C GLU A 138 -3.24 2.75 -0.23
N LEU A 139 -2.93 4.05 -0.16
CA LEU A 139 -2.32 4.66 1.03
C LEU A 139 -3.33 4.88 2.16
N LEU A 140 -4.52 5.41 1.85
CA LEU A 140 -5.52 5.82 2.84
C LEU A 140 -6.40 4.66 3.33
N ASP A 141 -6.67 3.69 2.46
CA ASP A 141 -7.49 2.51 2.74
C ASP A 141 -6.84 1.29 2.06
N PRO A 142 -5.66 0.86 2.56
CA PRO A 142 -4.95 -0.27 1.98
C PRO A 142 -5.86 -1.50 1.97
N PRO A 143 -5.92 -2.25 0.86
CA PRO A 143 -6.77 -3.42 0.79
C PRO A 143 -6.38 -4.38 1.91
N ARG A 144 -7.38 -4.88 2.64
CA ARG A 144 -7.16 -5.84 3.73
C ARG A 144 -6.58 -7.13 3.15
N ARG A 145 -5.30 -7.36 3.39
CA ARG A 145 -4.62 -8.59 3.01
C ARG A 145 -4.64 -9.54 4.20
N LEU A 146 -5.28 -10.69 4.02
CA LEU A 146 -5.27 -11.77 5.01
C LEU A 146 -4.15 -12.74 4.68
N HIS A 147 -3.36 -13.11 5.68
CA HIS A 147 -2.34 -14.14 5.53
C HIS A 147 -2.93 -15.51 5.85
N ILE A 148 -2.74 -16.48 4.96
CA ILE A 148 -3.21 -17.86 5.17
C ILE A 148 -2.02 -18.70 5.65
N ALA A 149 -2.13 -19.24 6.86
CA ALA A 149 -1.14 -20.12 7.47
C ALA A 149 -1.23 -21.56 6.88
N ALA A 150 -1.01 -21.69 5.57
CA ALA A 150 -0.99 -22.97 4.88
C ALA A 150 0.10 -22.97 3.80
N ALA A 151 0.54 -24.17 3.40
CA ALA A 151 1.44 -24.30 2.27
C ALA A 151 0.72 -23.97 0.97
N CYS A 152 1.45 -23.34 0.06
CA CYS A 152 1.02 -23.16 -1.30
C CYS A 152 0.81 -24.53 -1.96
N PRO A 153 -0.37 -24.83 -2.52
CA PRO A 153 -0.60 -26.11 -3.18
C PRO A 153 0.19 -26.27 -4.49
N ALA A 154 0.67 -25.17 -5.09
CA ALA A 154 1.48 -25.21 -6.30
C ALA A 154 2.97 -25.47 -6.04
N CYS A 155 3.55 -24.86 -5.00
CA CYS A 155 5.00 -24.96 -4.72
C CYS A 155 5.37 -25.57 -3.36
N GLY A 156 4.40 -25.88 -2.51
CA GLY A 156 4.60 -26.48 -1.19
C GLY A 156 5.13 -25.55 -0.09
N GLN A 157 5.52 -24.31 -0.43
CA GLN A 157 6.07 -23.36 0.55
C GLN A 157 4.98 -22.84 1.48
N ALA A 158 5.21 -22.91 2.80
CA ALA A 158 4.31 -22.36 3.83
C ALA A 158 4.72 -20.94 4.26
N MET A 159 6.02 -20.65 4.25
CA MET A 159 6.59 -19.37 4.66
C MET A 159 7.58 -18.90 3.60
N VAL A 160 7.66 -17.58 3.42
CA VAL A 160 8.62 -16.91 2.54
C VAL A 160 9.33 -15.80 3.31
N TRP A 161 10.59 -15.55 2.98
CA TRP A 161 11.31 -14.38 3.46
C TRP A 161 11.03 -13.21 2.54
N ARG A 162 10.61 -12.07 3.10
CA ARG A 162 10.42 -10.82 2.36
C ARG A 162 11.10 -9.68 3.08
N LEU A 163 11.56 -8.70 2.33
CA LEU A 163 11.98 -7.42 2.91
C LEU A 163 10.72 -6.65 3.31
N ASP A 164 10.64 -6.21 4.56
CA ASP A 164 9.60 -5.26 4.96
C ASP A 164 9.93 -3.90 4.31
N PRO A 165 9.03 -3.33 3.49
CA PRO A 165 9.30 -2.04 2.83
C PRO A 165 9.42 -0.88 3.82
N SER A 166 8.92 -1.02 5.05
CA SER A 166 8.98 0.04 6.06
C SER A 166 10.27 0.03 6.89
N THR A 167 10.80 -1.14 7.23
CA THR A 167 12.01 -1.28 8.06
C THR A 167 13.25 -1.68 7.27
N GLY A 168 13.08 -2.26 6.08
CA GLY A 168 14.16 -2.88 5.32
C GLY A 168 14.66 -4.20 5.92
N GLU A 169 13.97 -4.76 6.92
CA GLU A 169 14.35 -6.02 7.56
C GLU A 169 13.80 -7.22 6.80
N LEU A 170 14.53 -8.33 6.82
CA LEU A 170 14.04 -9.62 6.31
C LEU A 170 13.09 -10.24 7.32
N VAL A 171 11.80 -10.24 6.99
CA VAL A 171 10.74 -10.82 7.82
C VAL A 171 10.19 -12.08 7.16
N GLN A 172 9.84 -13.07 7.99
CA GLN A 172 9.18 -14.27 7.52
C GLN A 172 7.67 -14.02 7.46
N ALA A 173 7.04 -14.24 6.31
CA ALA A 173 5.61 -14.08 6.11
C ALA A 173 5.00 -15.38 5.54
N PRO A 174 3.72 -15.68 5.81
CA PRO A 174 3.04 -16.80 5.17
C PRO A 174 3.06 -16.67 3.65
N ALA A 175 3.31 -17.79 2.98
CA ALA A 175 3.46 -17.83 1.53
C ALA A 175 2.18 -17.44 0.78
N LEU A 176 1.01 -17.58 1.41
CA LEU A 176 -0.29 -17.28 0.82
C LEU A 176 -0.86 -15.98 1.39
N THR A 177 -1.19 -15.05 0.51
CA THR A 177 -1.92 -13.82 0.82
C THR A 177 -3.26 -13.80 0.10
N LEU A 178 -4.32 -13.48 0.81
CA LEU A 178 -5.67 -13.34 0.29
C LEU A 178 -6.06 -11.87 0.28
N ASP A 179 -6.56 -11.40 -0.85
CA ASP A 179 -7.08 -10.07 -1.07
C ASP A 179 -8.50 -10.20 -1.63
N ALA A 180 -9.44 -9.43 -1.09
CA ALA A 180 -10.85 -9.56 -1.45
C ALA A 180 -11.15 -9.23 -2.92
N ARG A 181 -10.32 -8.43 -3.58
CA ARG A 181 -10.51 -8.01 -4.99
C ARG A 181 -9.80 -8.94 -5.96
N THR A 182 -8.59 -9.37 -5.63
CA THR A 182 -7.73 -10.13 -6.56
C THR A 182 -7.72 -11.64 -6.30
N GLY A 183 -8.21 -12.08 -5.14
CA GLY A 183 -8.18 -13.48 -4.73
C GLY A 183 -6.92 -13.84 -3.94
N CYS A 184 -6.48 -15.09 -4.02
CA CYS A 184 -5.31 -15.57 -3.29
C CYS A 184 -4.08 -15.57 -4.20
N ARG A 185 -2.93 -15.13 -3.68
CA ARG A 185 -1.65 -15.17 -4.38
C ARG A 185 -0.58 -15.84 -3.51
N CYS A 186 0.23 -16.67 -4.12
CA CYS A 186 1.45 -17.18 -3.50
C CYS A 186 2.60 -16.18 -3.70
N LEU A 187 3.20 -15.72 -2.60
CA LEU A 187 4.37 -14.84 -2.59
C LEU A 187 5.66 -15.55 -3.02
N GLY A 188 5.72 -16.88 -2.93
CA GLY A 188 6.91 -17.67 -3.29
C GLY A 188 7.03 -17.97 -4.78
N CYS A 189 5.98 -18.57 -5.35
CA CYS A 189 5.97 -18.94 -6.79
C CYS A 189 5.17 -17.97 -7.68
N GLY A 190 4.45 -17.01 -7.09
CA GLY A 190 3.66 -16.04 -7.84
C GLY A 190 2.28 -16.53 -8.31
N GLN A 191 1.94 -17.80 -8.12
CA GLN A 191 0.64 -18.37 -8.52
C GLN A 191 -0.53 -17.56 -7.96
N VAL A 192 -1.53 -17.30 -8.80
CA VAL A 192 -2.74 -16.56 -8.44
C VAL A 192 -3.96 -17.48 -8.58
N TRP A 193 -4.86 -17.42 -7.62
CA TRP A 193 -6.19 -18.03 -7.63
C TRP A 193 -7.20 -16.89 -7.53
N GLY A 194 -7.94 -16.64 -8.61
CA GLY A 194 -8.99 -15.62 -8.64
C GLY A 194 -10.10 -15.88 -7.62
N PRO A 195 -10.95 -14.87 -7.34
CA PRO A 195 -12.04 -14.98 -6.36
C PRO A 195 -12.98 -16.17 -6.65
N GLU A 196 -13.20 -16.51 -7.92
CA GLU A 196 -14.01 -17.65 -8.37
C GLU A 196 -13.43 -19.03 -7.99
N ASN A 197 -12.15 -19.09 -7.63
CA ASN A 197 -11.43 -20.33 -7.31
C ASN A 197 -11.16 -20.50 -5.80
N LEU A 198 -11.66 -19.59 -4.96
CA LEU A 198 -11.35 -19.60 -3.52
C LEU A 198 -11.99 -20.78 -2.77
N GLU A 199 -13.18 -21.22 -3.16
CA GLU A 199 -13.83 -22.40 -2.57
C GLU A 199 -13.05 -23.68 -2.88
N PHE A 200 -12.59 -23.82 -4.12
CA PHE A 200 -11.74 -24.94 -4.52
C PHE A 200 -10.42 -24.92 -3.74
N LEU A 201 -9.78 -23.75 -3.64
CA LEU A 201 -8.57 -23.58 -2.86
C LEU A 201 -8.78 -23.97 -1.39
N GLN A 202 -9.90 -23.55 -0.78
CA GLN A 202 -10.24 -23.94 0.60
C GLN A 202 -10.32 -25.46 0.76
N GLY A 203 -10.96 -26.18 -0.18
CA GLY A 203 -11.04 -27.64 -0.16
C GLY A 203 -9.65 -28.31 -0.21
N VAL A 204 -8.76 -27.81 -1.07
CA VAL A 204 -7.38 -28.31 -1.18
C VAL A 204 -6.60 -28.07 0.11
N LEU A 205 -6.66 -26.84 0.65
CA LEU A 205 -5.93 -26.49 1.88
C LEU A 205 -6.43 -27.27 3.10
N THR A 206 -7.74 -27.48 3.22
CA THR A 206 -8.33 -28.27 4.32
C THR A 206 -7.87 -29.72 4.26
N THR A 207 -7.79 -30.29 3.05
CA THR A 207 -7.32 -31.68 2.84
C THR A 207 -5.84 -31.84 3.17
N ASP A 208 -5.00 -30.87 2.78
CA ASP A 208 -3.56 -30.90 3.09
C ASP A 208 -3.30 -30.71 4.60
N GLN A 209 -4.02 -29.79 5.24
CA GLN A 209 -3.94 -29.59 6.69
C GLN A 209 -4.35 -30.84 7.47
N ALA A 210 -5.34 -31.59 7.00
CA ALA A 210 -5.75 -32.86 7.61
C ALA A 210 -4.68 -33.95 7.48
N ARG A 211 -3.84 -33.91 6.43
CA ARG A 211 -2.77 -34.89 6.19
C ARG A 211 -1.50 -34.61 6.99
N ARG A 212 -1.28 -33.37 7.43
CA ARG A 212 -0.12 -33.06 8.26
C ARG A 212 -0.32 -33.71 9.63
N PRO A 213 0.51 -34.70 10.01
CA PRO A 213 0.48 -35.21 11.37
C PRO A 213 0.71 -34.00 12.27
N ARG A 214 -0.22 -33.74 13.20
CA ARG A 214 -0.01 -32.72 14.23
C ARG A 214 1.31 -33.10 14.90
N LEU A 215 2.39 -32.41 14.55
CA LEU A 215 3.66 -32.52 15.25
C LEU A 215 3.27 -32.29 16.70
N ARG A 216 3.31 -33.35 17.52
CA ARG A 216 2.94 -33.28 18.92
C ARG A 216 3.68 -32.09 19.47
N SER A 217 2.94 -31.08 19.91
CA SER A 217 3.51 -29.88 20.48
C SER A 217 4.51 -30.34 21.53
N SER A 218 5.80 -30.05 21.33
CA SER A 218 6.87 -30.44 22.26
C SER A 218 6.75 -29.77 23.64
N ALA A 219 5.60 -29.16 23.95
CA ALA A 219 5.23 -28.62 25.24
C ALA A 219 5.03 -29.69 26.33
N GLU A 220 4.91 -30.99 25.98
CA GLU A 220 4.69 -32.05 26.98
C GLU A 220 5.95 -32.77 27.49
N GLY A 221 7.18 -32.39 27.09
CA GLY A 221 8.34 -33.09 27.63
C GLY A 221 9.68 -32.44 27.38
N ASN A 222 10.14 -31.62 28.33
CA ASN A 222 11.41 -31.89 29.01
C ASN A 222 11.55 -31.04 30.29
N GLY A 223 10.83 -31.43 31.34
CA GLY A 223 11.06 -30.95 32.71
C GLY A 223 12.32 -31.54 33.36
N HIS A 224 13.35 -31.90 32.59
CA HIS A 224 14.65 -32.30 33.13
C HIS A 224 15.58 -31.10 33.15
N ARG A 225 15.40 -30.29 34.19
CA ARG A 225 16.34 -29.27 34.64
C ARG A 225 17.57 -30.01 35.18
N SER A 226 18.51 -30.35 34.30
CA SER A 226 19.85 -30.74 34.71
C SER A 226 20.50 -29.51 35.36
N GLU A 227 20.61 -29.54 36.68
CA GLU A 227 21.40 -28.60 37.46
C GLU A 227 22.86 -28.69 36.98
N VAL A 228 23.28 -27.73 36.16
CA VAL A 228 24.70 -27.52 35.85
C VAL A 228 25.31 -26.80 37.05
N PRO A 229 26.31 -27.37 37.74
CA PRO A 229 26.96 -26.70 38.85
C PRO A 229 27.75 -25.49 38.32
N ILE A 230 27.44 -24.32 38.87
CA ILE A 230 28.14 -23.06 38.63
C ILE A 230 29.51 -23.17 39.31
N GLY A 231 30.52 -23.55 38.54
CA GLY A 231 31.93 -23.46 38.93
C GLY A 231 32.40 -22.01 38.82
N ALA A 232 32.63 -21.39 39.98
CA ALA A 232 33.26 -20.09 40.12
C ALA A 232 34.78 -20.21 39.94
N ALA A 233 35.32 -19.53 38.94
CA ALA A 233 36.70 -19.04 38.83
C ALA A 233 36.71 -18.13 37.59
N GLY A 234 37.06 -16.84 37.62
CA GLY A 234 38.05 -16.17 38.43
C GLY A 234 39.07 -15.57 37.47
N ASN A 235 39.23 -14.24 37.54
CA ASN A 235 40.40 -13.46 37.12
C ASN A 235 40.62 -13.34 35.59
N ASP A 236 41.23 -12.29 35.05
CA ASP A 236 41.69 -10.97 35.49
C ASP A 236 42.07 -10.22 34.20
N ASP A 237 41.97 -8.90 34.26
CA ASP A 237 42.85 -7.91 33.62
C ASP A 237 43.74 -8.33 32.43
N GLN A 238 43.47 -7.72 31.27
CA GLN A 238 44.48 -7.10 30.41
C GLN A 238 43.75 -6.14 29.45
N ALA A 239 43.73 -4.84 29.72
CA ALA A 239 44.83 -3.89 29.53
C ALA A 239 45.25 -3.71 28.06
N ALA A 240 44.91 -2.51 27.57
CA ALA A 240 45.75 -1.63 26.78
C ALA A 240 45.89 -1.86 25.25
N ALA A 241 45.47 -0.82 24.54
CA ALA A 241 46.30 0.00 23.64
C ALA A 241 46.08 -0.13 22.13
N ARG A 242 45.95 1.08 21.53
CA ARG A 242 46.43 1.50 20.19
C ARG A 242 45.56 1.04 19.01
N CYS A 243 45.31 1.81 17.95
CA CYS A 243 45.94 3.01 17.41
C CYS A 243 45.03 3.62 16.31
N ALA A 244 45.26 4.91 16.01
CA ALA A 244 45.11 5.60 14.71
C ALA A 244 43.71 5.64 14.06
N ALA A 245 43.04 6.78 13.94
CA ALA A 245 43.40 7.94 13.11
C ALA A 245 43.73 7.55 11.66
N ASP A 246 42.75 7.68 10.78
CA ASP A 246 43.00 8.01 9.37
C ASP A 246 41.90 8.95 8.89
N ASP A 247 42.24 10.24 8.94
CA ASP A 247 41.70 11.29 8.09
C ASP A 247 41.96 10.93 6.64
N HIS A 248 40.92 10.81 5.83
CA HIS A 248 41.07 10.97 4.38
C HIS A 248 40.08 12.00 3.87
N ASP A 249 40.54 13.24 3.99
CA ASP A 249 40.19 14.37 3.16
C ASP A 249 40.56 14.02 1.70
N THR A 250 39.62 14.11 0.76
CA THR A 250 39.95 14.26 -0.66
C THR A 250 38.89 15.11 -1.34
N LEU A 251 39.16 16.41 -1.31
CA LEU A 251 38.72 17.42 -2.25
C LEU A 251 38.96 17.00 -3.71
N GLY A 252 38.01 17.33 -4.59
CA GLY A 252 38.22 17.43 -6.04
C GLY A 252 37.06 16.82 -6.83
N GLY A 253 36.36 17.52 -7.71
CA GLY A 253 36.55 18.86 -8.25
C GLY A 253 35.49 19.14 -9.31
N ASN A 254 35.27 20.43 -9.56
CA ASN A 254 34.40 20.97 -10.59
C ASN A 254 34.73 20.45 -12.00
N ARG A 255 33.69 20.21 -12.79
CA ARG A 255 33.53 20.77 -14.14
C ARG A 255 32.07 20.76 -14.56
#